data_AF-A0A2K3N134-F1
#
_entry.id   AF-A0A2K3N134-F1
#
_cell.length_a   1.000
_cell.length_b   1.000
_cell.length_c   1.000
_cell.angle_alpha   90.00
_cell.angle_beta   90.00
_cell.angle_gamma   90.00
#
_symmetry.space_group_name_H-M   'P 1'
#
loop_
_entity.id
_entity.type
_entity.pdbx_description
1 polymer ?
#
loop_
_entity_poly.entity_id
_entity_poly.type
_entity_poly.pdbx_seq_one_letter_code
_entity_poly.pdbx_strand_id
1 'polypeptide(L)'
;MMIMAVTLEQRKAALDLLLPYQRSDFEGIFRAMDGLPVTIRLLDPPLHEFLPKGNLEQISSELTSLTDMKKEEISSRIEKLSEVNPMLGFRGCRLGISYPELTEMQARAIFQAAVSASKDGIAVHPEIMVPLELRHQVNLIRNVAEKVFSEMATSLDYKVGTMIEVPRAALIADEIANEAEFFSFGTNDLTQMTFGYSRDDVGKFLPIYLAAGILQHDPFEVLDQKGVGQLIKVCVEKSRAARPSLKIGICGEHGGEPSSIAFFAQLGLDYVSCSPFRIPIARLAAAQYAA
;
A
#
# COMPACT_ATOMS: atom_id res chain seq x y z
N MET A 1 19.15 -9.67 10.68
CA MET A 1 18.30 -8.67 10.01
C MET A 1 17.59 -9.30 8.81
N MET A 2 16.27 -9.14 8.66
CA MET A 2 15.45 -9.80 7.61
C MET A 2 15.96 -9.53 6.18
N ILE A 3 16.43 -8.31 5.91
CA ILE A 3 16.86 -7.85 4.58
C ILE A 3 18.17 -8.51 4.14
N MET A 4 19.00 -8.81 5.13
CA MET A 4 20.29 -9.46 4.97
C MET A 4 20.17 -10.98 4.92
N ALA A 5 18.99 -11.54 5.21
CA ALA A 5 18.77 -12.98 5.18
C ALA A 5 18.91 -13.55 3.76
N VAL A 6 19.82 -14.51 3.61
CA VAL A 6 20.10 -15.18 2.34
C VAL A 6 19.24 -16.45 2.20
N THR A 7 19.04 -17.18 3.30
CA THR A 7 18.22 -18.40 3.31
C THR A 7 16.80 -18.15 3.82
N LEU A 8 15.90 -19.08 3.51
CA LEU A 8 14.53 -19.06 3.99
C LEU A 8 14.46 -19.15 5.52
N GLU A 9 15.29 -19.99 6.12
CA GLU A 9 15.36 -20.18 7.57
C GLU A 9 15.78 -18.90 8.28
N GLN A 10 16.81 -18.23 7.78
CA GLN A 10 17.24 -16.93 8.30
C GLN A 10 16.14 -15.87 8.17
N ARG A 11 15.42 -15.87 7.04
CA ARG A 11 14.32 -14.92 6.81
C ARG A 11 13.17 -15.18 7.77
N LYS A 12 12.74 -16.43 7.94
CA LYS A 12 11.70 -16.82 8.89
C LYS A 12 12.06 -16.46 10.32
N ALA A 13 13.28 -16.79 10.78
CA ALA A 13 13.74 -16.42 12.11
C ALA A 13 13.72 -14.90 12.34
N ALA A 14 14.09 -14.10 11.33
CA ALA A 14 14.01 -12.65 11.42
C ALA A 14 12.56 -12.13 11.38
N LEU A 15 11.67 -12.79 10.65
CA LEU A 15 10.24 -12.44 10.58
C LEU A 15 9.50 -12.78 11.87
N ASP A 16 9.87 -13.86 12.55
CA ASP A 16 9.32 -14.22 13.86
C ASP A 16 9.64 -13.15 14.91
N LEU A 17 10.77 -12.45 14.78
CA LEU A 17 11.10 -11.29 15.61
C LEU A 17 10.24 -10.06 15.28
N LEU A 18 9.77 -9.92 14.03
CA LEU A 18 8.93 -8.80 13.58
C LEU A 18 7.44 -8.99 13.92
N LEU A 19 6.99 -10.25 13.94
CA LEU A 19 5.61 -10.62 14.23
C LEU A 19 5.04 -9.98 15.51
N PRO A 20 5.69 -10.05 16.69
CA PRO A 20 5.14 -9.47 17.91
C PRO A 20 5.01 -7.95 17.85
N TYR A 21 5.93 -7.25 17.16
CA TYR A 21 5.85 -5.81 16.97
C TYR A 21 4.63 -5.43 16.11
N GLN A 22 4.50 -6.04 14.92
CA GLN A 22 3.36 -5.75 14.05
C GLN A 22 2.03 -6.10 14.72
N ARG A 23 1.95 -7.25 15.41
CA ARG A 23 0.73 -7.64 16.12
C ARG A 23 0.36 -6.61 17.19
N SER A 24 1.33 -6.18 18.01
CA SER A 24 1.10 -5.17 19.04
C SER A 24 0.61 -3.84 18.46
N ASP A 25 1.22 -3.40 17.35
CA ASP A 25 0.83 -2.15 16.69
C ASP A 25 -0.60 -2.25 16.12
N PHE A 26 -0.94 -3.36 15.48
CA PHE A 26 -2.29 -3.58 14.96
C PHE A 26 -3.35 -3.68 16.06
N GLU A 27 -3.05 -4.30 17.21
CA GLU A 27 -3.95 -4.31 18.37
C GLU A 27 -4.26 -2.89 18.85
N GLY A 28 -3.23 -2.03 18.91
CA GLY A 28 -3.39 -0.61 19.23
C GLY A 28 -4.25 0.14 18.21
N ILE A 29 -4.02 -0.08 16.92
CA ILE A 29 -4.79 0.54 15.82
C ILE A 29 -6.25 0.10 15.87
N PHE A 30 -6.52 -1.20 16.00
CA PHE A 30 -7.90 -1.71 16.06
C PHE A 30 -8.65 -1.17 17.28
N ARG A 31 -7.99 -1.07 18.44
CA ARG A 31 -8.59 -0.46 19.64
C ARG A 31 -8.93 1.02 19.43
N ALA A 32 -8.08 1.77 18.72
CA ALA A 32 -8.34 3.17 18.41
C ALA A 32 -9.48 3.37 17.39
N MET A 33 -9.75 2.35 16.57
CA MET A 33 -10.72 2.36 15.48
C MET A 33 -11.93 1.46 15.78
N ASP A 34 -12.31 1.32 17.04
CA ASP A 34 -13.43 0.47 17.48
C ASP A 34 -14.71 0.76 16.69
N GLY A 35 -15.25 -0.26 16.01
CA GLY A 35 -16.44 -0.19 15.18
C GLY A 35 -16.23 0.41 13.78
N LEU A 36 -14.99 0.74 13.40
CA LEU A 36 -14.66 1.35 12.10
C LEU A 36 -13.78 0.42 11.24
N PRO A 37 -13.91 0.47 9.89
CA PRO A 37 -13.06 -0.30 8.99
C PRO A 37 -11.61 0.20 9.02
N VAL A 38 -10.66 -0.73 9.07
CA VAL A 38 -9.22 -0.44 9.05
C VAL A 38 -8.58 -1.17 7.87
N THR A 39 -8.15 -0.40 6.87
CA THR A 39 -7.45 -0.91 5.70
C THR A 39 -5.94 -0.89 5.91
N ILE A 40 -5.32 -2.06 5.92
CA ILE A 40 -3.89 -2.26 6.13
C ILE A 40 -3.24 -2.63 4.81
N ARG A 41 -2.32 -1.79 4.33
CA ARG A 41 -1.51 -2.07 3.15
C ARG A 41 -0.33 -2.96 3.52
N LEU A 42 -0.09 -4.00 2.73
CA LEU A 42 1.10 -4.85 2.87
C LEU A 42 2.38 -4.06 2.54
N LEU A 43 3.53 -4.65 2.87
CA LEU A 43 4.83 -4.03 2.67
C LEU A 43 5.02 -3.59 1.21
N ASP A 44 5.27 -2.30 1.05
CA ASP A 44 5.40 -1.64 -0.24
C ASP A 44 6.83 -1.19 -0.58
N PRO A 45 7.62 -0.57 0.31
CA PRO A 45 8.93 -0.04 -0.08
C PRO A 45 9.92 -1.15 -0.48
N PRO A 46 10.85 -0.86 -1.41
CA PRO A 46 11.94 -1.77 -1.74
C PRO A 46 12.88 -1.95 -0.55
N LEU A 47 13.53 -3.11 -0.50
CA LEU A 47 14.33 -3.50 0.66
C LEU A 47 15.54 -2.59 0.92
N HIS A 48 16.07 -1.90 -0.09
CA HIS A 48 17.22 -1.01 0.09
C HIS A 48 16.88 0.26 0.90
N GLU A 49 15.61 0.67 1.00
CA GLU A 49 15.20 1.83 1.80
C GLU A 49 15.42 1.63 3.30
N PHE A 50 15.52 0.39 3.75
CA PHE A 50 15.76 0.01 5.14
C PHE A 50 17.25 -0.21 5.46
N LEU A 51 18.14 -0.04 4.48
CA LEU A 51 19.57 -0.07 4.74
C LEU A 51 20.00 1.22 5.46
N PRO A 52 21.04 1.18 6.30
CA PRO A 52 21.63 2.40 6.87
C PRO A 52 21.98 3.39 5.77
N LYS A 53 21.85 4.69 6.07
CA LYS A 53 22.26 5.76 5.17
C LYS A 53 23.70 6.16 5.47
N GLY A 54 24.50 6.40 4.43
CA GLY A 54 25.89 6.82 4.59
C GLY A 54 26.75 6.41 3.40
N ASN A 55 28.06 6.53 3.55
CA ASN A 55 28.97 5.94 2.57
C ASN A 55 29.01 4.41 2.72
N LEU A 56 29.46 3.70 1.68
CA LEU A 56 29.48 2.22 1.69
C LEU A 56 30.28 1.63 2.85
N GLU A 57 31.34 2.31 3.32
CA GLU A 57 32.13 1.84 4.45
C GLU A 57 31.36 1.91 5.77
N GLN A 58 30.64 3.01 6.01
CA GLN A 58 29.77 3.20 7.17
C GLN A 58 28.63 2.17 7.17
N ILE A 59 27.94 2.04 6.04
CA ILE A 59 26.84 1.07 5.88
C ILE A 59 27.36 -0.36 6.13
N SER A 60 28.51 -0.71 5.54
CA SER A 60 29.09 -2.05 5.71
C SER A 60 29.52 -2.30 7.15
N SER A 61 30.14 -1.33 7.81
CA SER A 61 30.56 -1.43 9.21
C SER A 61 29.37 -1.65 10.15
N GLU A 62 28.30 -0.87 9.96
CA GLU A 62 27.09 -0.96 10.76
C GLU A 62 26.35 -2.30 10.51
N LEU A 63 26.24 -2.74 9.26
CA LEU A 63 25.62 -4.04 8.96
C LEU A 63 26.45 -5.22 9.50
N THR A 64 27.78 -5.10 9.55
CA THR A 64 28.66 -6.13 10.15
C THR A 64 28.52 -6.19 11.67
N SER A 65 28.16 -5.08 12.34
CA SER A 65 27.91 -5.11 13.79
C SER A 65 26.51 -5.61 14.13
N LEU A 66 25.54 -5.44 13.23
CA LEU A 66 24.15 -5.88 13.38
C LEU A 66 23.89 -7.31 12.87
N THR A 67 24.84 -7.89 12.14
CA THR A 67 24.71 -9.22 11.54
C THR A 67 26.03 -9.99 11.61
N ASP A 68 25.99 -11.30 11.76
CA ASP A 68 27.19 -12.17 11.74
C ASP A 68 27.74 -12.40 10.31
N MET A 69 27.45 -11.50 9.37
CA MET A 69 27.83 -11.63 7.96
C MET A 69 29.19 -11.00 7.67
N LYS A 70 29.90 -11.55 6.68
CA LYS A 70 31.20 -10.99 6.24
C LYS A 70 30.99 -9.74 5.38
N LYS A 71 31.98 -8.83 5.39
CA LYS A 71 31.93 -7.57 4.62
C LYS A 71 31.70 -7.80 3.14
N GLU A 72 32.26 -8.87 2.56
CA GLU A 72 32.08 -9.23 1.15
C GLU A 72 30.63 -9.64 0.85
N GLU A 73 30.01 -10.39 1.76
CA GLU A 73 28.61 -10.84 1.64
C GLU A 73 27.66 -9.65 1.75
N ILE A 74 27.93 -8.74 2.69
CA ILE A 74 27.19 -7.48 2.85
C ILE A 74 27.29 -6.63 1.59
N SER A 75 28.49 -6.45 1.05
CA SER A 75 28.71 -5.65 -0.16
C SER A 75 27.98 -6.23 -1.36
N SER A 76 28.07 -7.55 -1.56
CA SER A 76 27.33 -8.25 -2.62
C SER A 76 25.81 -8.13 -2.45
N ARG A 77 25.33 -8.12 -1.20
CA ARG A 77 23.91 -7.97 -0.91
C ARG A 77 23.41 -6.56 -1.21
N ILE A 78 24.15 -5.52 -0.79
CA ILE A 78 23.82 -4.12 -1.08
C ILE A 78 23.76 -3.90 -2.59
N GLU A 79 24.75 -4.41 -3.33
CA GLU A 79 24.77 -4.31 -4.79
C GLU A 79 23.55 -4.98 -5.43
N LYS A 80 23.16 -6.18 -4.97
CA LYS A 80 21.97 -6.88 -5.46
C LYS A 80 20.65 -6.19 -5.13
N LEU A 81 20.60 -5.41 -4.05
CA LEU A 81 19.42 -4.66 -3.63
C LEU A 81 19.35 -3.27 -4.28
N SER A 82 20.46 -2.79 -4.85
CA SER A 82 20.53 -1.51 -5.53
C SER A 82 19.73 -1.55 -6.83
N GLU A 83 18.96 -0.51 -7.07
CA GLU A 83 18.12 -0.38 -8.25
C GLU A 83 18.33 0.97 -8.90
N VAL A 84 18.30 1.01 -10.24
CA VAL A 84 18.42 2.27 -11.00
C VAL A 84 17.18 3.14 -10.80
N ASN A 85 15.98 2.53 -10.78
CA ASN A 85 14.70 3.21 -10.59
C ASN A 85 13.88 2.50 -9.50
N PRO A 86 14.15 2.75 -8.20
CA PRO A 86 13.48 2.09 -7.08
C PRO A 86 11.95 2.13 -7.10
N MET A 87 11.37 3.23 -7.57
CA MET A 87 9.93 3.40 -7.68
C MET A 87 9.28 2.33 -8.59
N LEU A 88 10.01 1.85 -9.60
CA LEU A 88 9.55 0.81 -10.53
C LEU A 88 10.15 -0.57 -10.25
N GLY A 89 10.86 -0.73 -9.14
CA GLY A 89 11.72 -1.87 -8.86
C GLY A 89 11.06 -3.04 -8.12
N PHE A 90 11.88 -3.73 -7.33
CA PHE A 90 11.53 -4.95 -6.60
C PHE A 90 10.89 -4.63 -5.25
N ARG A 91 9.61 -4.27 -5.33
CA ARG A 91 8.81 -3.73 -4.24
C ARG A 91 7.35 -4.23 -4.30
N GLY A 92 6.52 -3.86 -3.32
CA GLY A 92 5.09 -4.21 -3.29
C GLY A 92 4.80 -5.71 -3.45
N CYS A 93 3.76 -6.08 -4.22
CA CYS A 93 3.41 -7.49 -4.44
C CYS A 93 4.56 -8.32 -5.03
N ARG A 94 5.48 -7.73 -5.78
CA ARG A 94 6.58 -8.48 -6.43
C ARG A 94 7.45 -9.10 -5.34
N LEU A 95 7.72 -8.31 -4.30
CA LEU A 95 8.43 -8.77 -3.12
C LEU A 95 7.63 -9.83 -2.36
N GLY A 96 6.33 -9.60 -2.13
CA GLY A 96 5.45 -10.57 -1.46
C GLY A 96 5.20 -11.86 -2.23
N ILE A 97 5.35 -11.86 -3.57
CA ILE A 97 5.25 -13.06 -4.41
C ILE A 97 6.58 -13.82 -4.37
N SER A 98 7.72 -13.11 -4.48
CA SER A 98 9.04 -13.74 -4.44
C SER A 98 9.42 -14.25 -3.05
N TYR A 99 8.94 -13.61 -1.99
CA TYR A 99 9.13 -14.00 -0.60
C TYR A 99 7.78 -14.08 0.14
N PRO A 100 6.97 -15.12 -0.13
CA PRO A 100 5.63 -15.29 0.44
C PRO A 100 5.57 -15.18 1.96
N GLU A 101 6.60 -15.63 2.66
CA GLU A 101 6.72 -15.57 4.11
C GLU A 101 6.61 -14.13 4.67
N LEU A 102 6.92 -13.09 3.88
CA LEU A 102 6.68 -11.70 4.26
C LEU A 102 5.18 -11.43 4.41
N THR A 103 4.41 -11.74 3.37
CA THR A 103 2.95 -11.60 3.39
C THR A 103 2.33 -12.51 4.45
N GLU A 104 2.83 -13.74 4.62
CA GLU A 104 2.34 -14.65 5.65
C GLU A 104 2.49 -14.08 7.05
N MET A 105 3.67 -13.51 7.36
CA MET A 105 3.92 -12.89 8.66
C MET A 105 3.01 -11.69 8.89
N GLN A 106 2.88 -10.79 7.90
CA GLN A 106 2.01 -9.61 8.04
C GLN A 106 0.53 -10.00 8.19
N ALA A 107 0.03 -10.91 7.34
CA ALA A 107 -1.35 -11.38 7.43
C ALA A 107 -1.60 -12.07 8.78
N ARG A 108 -0.67 -12.90 9.26
CA ARG A 108 -0.76 -13.54 10.58
C ARG A 108 -0.80 -12.48 11.70
N ALA A 109 0.05 -11.46 11.64
CA ALA A 109 0.05 -10.37 12.61
C ALA A 109 -1.29 -9.64 12.65
N ILE A 110 -1.84 -9.30 11.48
CA ILE A 110 -3.13 -8.61 11.32
C ILE A 110 -4.26 -9.46 11.92
N PHE A 111 -4.38 -10.73 11.55
CA PHE A 111 -5.47 -11.58 12.01
C PHE A 111 -5.35 -11.93 13.50
N GLN A 112 -4.15 -12.19 14.00
CA GLN A 112 -3.96 -12.41 15.44
C GLN A 112 -4.34 -11.17 16.24
N ALA A 113 -3.92 -9.98 15.80
CA ALA A 113 -4.29 -8.73 16.44
C ALA A 113 -5.80 -8.47 16.41
N ALA A 114 -6.44 -8.71 15.26
CA ALA A 114 -7.88 -8.54 15.10
C ALA A 114 -8.66 -9.48 16.02
N VAL A 115 -8.23 -10.74 16.13
CA VAL A 115 -8.85 -11.72 17.04
C VAL A 115 -8.62 -11.33 18.50
N SER A 116 -7.41 -10.93 18.90
CA SER A 116 -7.11 -10.47 20.26
C SER A 116 -8.00 -9.29 20.64
N ALA A 117 -8.04 -8.25 19.80
CA ALA A 117 -8.86 -7.07 20.05
C ALA A 117 -10.36 -7.40 20.09
N SER A 118 -10.83 -8.32 19.24
CA SER A 118 -12.23 -8.76 19.28
C SER A 118 -12.57 -9.51 20.56
N LYS A 119 -11.66 -10.33 21.12
CA LYS A 119 -11.84 -10.98 22.43
C LYS A 119 -11.90 -9.98 23.58
N ASP A 120 -11.27 -8.82 23.43
CA ASP A 120 -11.36 -7.68 24.36
C ASP A 120 -12.67 -6.87 24.18
N GLY A 121 -13.58 -7.29 23.30
CA GLY A 121 -14.86 -6.65 23.05
C GLY A 121 -14.84 -5.52 22.02
N ILE A 122 -13.72 -5.31 21.32
CA ILE A 122 -13.59 -4.31 20.24
C ILE A 122 -14.28 -4.84 18.98
N ALA A 123 -15.08 -4.01 18.31
CA ALA A 123 -15.64 -4.33 17.00
C ALA A 123 -14.60 -4.10 15.89
N VAL A 124 -14.03 -5.19 15.36
CA VAL A 124 -12.92 -5.13 14.39
C VAL A 124 -13.40 -5.45 12.98
N HIS A 125 -13.03 -4.59 12.01
CA HIS A 125 -13.36 -4.73 10.59
C HIS A 125 -12.08 -4.61 9.73
N PRO A 126 -11.24 -5.67 9.67
CA PRO A 126 -9.96 -5.61 8.97
C PRO A 126 -10.13 -5.73 7.46
N GLU A 127 -9.49 -4.84 6.73
CA GLU A 127 -9.37 -4.89 5.27
C GLU A 127 -7.87 -4.99 4.91
N ILE A 128 -7.47 -5.99 4.14
CA ILE A 128 -6.06 -6.18 3.73
C ILE A 128 -5.90 -5.75 2.28
N MET A 129 -4.99 -4.82 2.03
CA MET A 129 -4.75 -4.24 0.71
C MET A 129 -3.40 -4.68 0.14
N VAL A 130 -3.45 -5.31 -1.02
CA VAL A 130 -2.26 -5.70 -1.78
C VAL A 130 -1.84 -4.57 -2.73
N PRO A 131 -0.61 -4.05 -2.65
CA PRO A 131 -0.07 -3.15 -3.66
C PRO A 131 0.36 -3.97 -4.89
N LEU A 132 -0.29 -3.81 -6.05
CA LEU A 132 -0.06 -4.57 -7.32
C LEU A 132 -0.58 -6.05 -7.36
N GLU A 133 -0.20 -6.85 -8.38
CA GLU A 133 -0.69 -8.21 -8.75
C GLU A 133 -1.36 -9.02 -7.62
N LEU A 134 -2.66 -9.29 -7.80
CA LEU A 134 -3.56 -9.60 -6.70
C LEU A 134 -3.76 -11.09 -6.40
N ARG A 135 -4.01 -11.92 -7.43
CA ARG A 135 -4.55 -13.28 -7.26
C ARG A 135 -3.70 -14.17 -6.35
N HIS A 136 -2.39 -14.16 -6.55
CA HIS A 136 -1.46 -14.94 -5.74
C HIS A 136 -1.53 -14.54 -4.25
N GLN A 137 -1.54 -13.23 -3.98
CA GLN A 137 -1.53 -12.68 -2.63
C GLN A 137 -2.86 -12.92 -1.92
N VAL A 138 -4.00 -12.83 -2.61
CA VAL A 138 -5.32 -13.15 -2.04
C VAL A 138 -5.34 -14.58 -1.49
N ASN A 139 -4.93 -15.55 -2.30
CA ASN A 139 -4.92 -16.96 -1.88
C ASN A 139 -4.03 -17.17 -0.64
N LEU A 140 -2.85 -16.54 -0.62
CA LEU A 140 -1.95 -16.60 0.52
C LEU A 140 -2.57 -16.01 1.79
N ILE A 141 -3.19 -14.84 1.69
CA ILE A 141 -3.86 -14.16 2.80
C ILE A 141 -5.01 -15.02 3.34
N ARG A 142 -5.85 -15.57 2.47
CA ARG A 142 -6.98 -16.44 2.88
C ARG A 142 -6.51 -17.71 3.59
N ASN A 143 -5.47 -18.37 3.06
CA ASN A 143 -4.87 -19.54 3.70
C ASN A 143 -4.32 -19.23 5.09
N VAL A 144 -3.72 -18.05 5.29
CA VAL A 144 -3.22 -17.62 6.60
C VAL A 144 -4.36 -17.29 7.54
N ALA A 145 -5.42 -16.62 7.06
CA ALA A 145 -6.62 -16.34 7.83
C ALA A 145 -7.23 -17.64 8.39
N GLU A 146 -7.43 -18.64 7.54
CA GLU A 146 -7.99 -19.95 7.93
C GLU A 146 -7.14 -20.63 9.02
N LYS A 147 -5.81 -20.62 8.87
CA LYS A 147 -4.90 -21.18 9.89
C LYS A 147 -5.03 -20.45 11.22
N VAL A 148 -4.99 -19.12 11.22
CA VAL A 148 -5.10 -18.30 12.44
C VAL A 148 -6.46 -18.52 13.12
N PHE A 149 -7.55 -18.54 12.34
CA PHE A 149 -8.90 -18.77 12.84
C PHE A 149 -9.06 -20.17 13.45
N SER A 150 -8.50 -21.20 12.80
CA SER A 150 -8.46 -22.55 13.37
C SER A 150 -7.62 -22.63 14.65
N GLU A 151 -6.44 -22.02 14.68
CA GLU A 151 -5.53 -22.01 15.84
C GLU A 151 -6.16 -21.28 17.04
N MET A 152 -6.93 -20.21 16.79
CA MET A 152 -7.52 -19.36 17.83
C MET A 152 -8.99 -19.72 18.15
N ALA A 153 -9.53 -20.75 17.49
CA ALA A 153 -10.90 -21.26 17.61
C ALA A 153 -11.98 -20.16 17.48
N THR A 154 -11.82 -19.28 16.48
CA THR A 154 -12.75 -18.17 16.21
C THR A 154 -12.63 -17.74 14.75
N SER A 155 -13.59 -16.97 14.25
CA SER A 155 -13.58 -16.40 12.89
C SER A 155 -13.99 -14.94 12.92
N LEU A 156 -13.43 -14.15 12.01
CA LEU A 156 -13.81 -12.76 11.79
C LEU A 156 -14.09 -12.52 10.31
N ASP A 157 -15.04 -11.65 10.01
CA ASP A 157 -15.23 -11.14 8.67
C ASP A 157 -14.07 -10.19 8.32
N TYR A 158 -13.54 -10.33 7.12
CA TYR A 158 -12.47 -9.48 6.60
C TYR A 158 -12.63 -9.34 5.10
N LYS A 159 -11.98 -8.33 4.53
CA LYS A 159 -11.93 -8.13 3.07
C LYS A 159 -10.51 -8.13 2.56
N VAL A 160 -10.30 -8.65 1.36
CA VAL A 160 -9.04 -8.49 0.63
C VAL A 160 -9.27 -7.67 -0.62
N GLY A 161 -8.47 -6.63 -0.79
CA GLY A 161 -8.57 -5.71 -1.92
C GLY A 161 -7.20 -5.33 -2.45
N THR A 162 -7.19 -4.37 -3.37
CA THR A 162 -5.96 -3.96 -4.04
C THR A 162 -5.86 -2.47 -4.22
N MET A 163 -4.62 -1.99 -4.29
CA MET A 163 -4.32 -0.63 -4.69
C MET A 163 -4.32 -0.53 -6.22
N ILE A 164 -5.07 0.44 -6.76
CA ILE A 164 -5.04 0.79 -8.18
C ILE A 164 -4.09 1.97 -8.37
N GLU A 165 -2.83 1.65 -8.63
CA GLU A 165 -1.73 2.62 -8.71
C GLU A 165 -0.83 2.44 -9.95
N VAL A 166 -1.10 1.42 -10.76
CA VAL A 166 -0.41 1.17 -12.04
C VAL A 166 -1.43 1.35 -13.16
N PRO A 167 -1.10 2.06 -14.26
CA PRO A 167 -2.02 2.27 -15.38
C PRO A 167 -2.62 0.98 -15.93
N ARG A 168 -1.83 -0.10 -16.00
CA ARG A 168 -2.32 -1.43 -16.41
C ARG A 168 -3.48 -1.91 -15.54
N ALA A 169 -3.42 -1.72 -14.23
CA ALA A 169 -4.49 -2.16 -13.31
C ALA A 169 -5.81 -1.42 -13.58
N ALA A 170 -5.76 -0.15 -13.95
CA ALA A 170 -6.94 0.59 -14.39
C ALA A 170 -7.52 0.06 -15.72
N LEU A 171 -6.65 -0.34 -16.65
CA LEU A 171 -7.04 -0.82 -17.97
C LEU A 171 -7.68 -2.22 -17.98
N ILE A 172 -7.31 -3.09 -17.04
CA ILE A 172 -7.87 -4.45 -16.87
C ILE A 172 -8.65 -4.61 -15.55
N ALA A 173 -9.26 -3.53 -15.09
CA ALA A 173 -9.92 -3.45 -13.79
C ALA A 173 -11.08 -4.45 -13.61
N ASP A 174 -11.72 -4.86 -14.70
CA ASP A 174 -12.77 -5.88 -14.73
C ASP A 174 -12.25 -7.26 -14.31
N GLU A 175 -11.06 -7.66 -14.78
CA GLU A 175 -10.43 -8.92 -14.37
C GLU A 175 -10.03 -8.89 -12.90
N ILE A 176 -9.45 -7.78 -12.45
CA ILE A 176 -8.97 -7.59 -11.08
C ILE A 176 -10.16 -7.57 -10.10
N ALA A 177 -11.29 -6.98 -10.48
CA ALA A 177 -12.50 -6.91 -9.65
C ALA A 177 -13.09 -8.28 -9.30
N ASN A 178 -12.83 -9.32 -10.09
CA ASN A 178 -13.26 -10.68 -9.76
C ASN A 178 -12.57 -11.22 -8.50
N GLU A 179 -11.33 -10.78 -8.25
CA GLU A 179 -10.50 -11.26 -7.14
C GLU A 179 -10.50 -10.27 -5.95
N ALA A 180 -10.75 -8.98 -6.19
CA ALA A 180 -10.73 -7.92 -5.16
C ALA A 180 -12.12 -7.60 -4.61
N GLU A 181 -12.22 -7.41 -3.30
CA GLU A 181 -13.46 -6.99 -2.63
C GLU A 181 -13.56 -5.47 -2.46
N PHE A 182 -12.43 -4.76 -2.63
CA PHE A 182 -12.38 -3.31 -2.72
C PHE A 182 -11.16 -2.85 -3.54
N PHE A 183 -11.26 -1.63 -4.09
CA PHE A 183 -10.17 -0.88 -4.69
C PHE A 183 -9.86 0.37 -3.88
N SER A 184 -8.57 0.70 -3.78
CA SER A 184 -8.12 2.01 -3.33
C SER A 184 -7.17 2.60 -4.36
N PHE A 185 -7.50 3.73 -4.94
CA PHE A 185 -6.57 4.39 -5.86
C PHE A 185 -5.34 4.89 -5.09
N GLY A 186 -4.15 4.56 -5.58
CA GLY A 186 -2.89 5.16 -5.15
C GLY A 186 -2.50 6.24 -6.15
N THR A 187 -3.16 7.41 -6.08
CA THR A 187 -3.03 8.43 -7.15
C THR A 187 -1.65 9.05 -7.23
N ASN A 188 -0.85 9.01 -6.16
CA ASN A 188 0.53 9.49 -6.21
C ASN A 188 1.33 8.68 -7.24
N ASP A 189 1.39 7.36 -7.07
CA ASP A 189 2.07 6.45 -7.98
C ASP A 189 1.38 6.37 -9.34
N LEU A 190 0.03 6.42 -9.40
CA LEU A 190 -0.69 6.46 -10.67
C LEU A 190 -0.34 7.71 -11.49
N THR A 191 -0.19 8.86 -10.82
CA THR A 191 0.25 10.12 -11.46
C THR A 191 1.68 10.00 -11.94
N GLN A 192 2.58 9.46 -11.11
CA GLN A 192 3.98 9.23 -11.51
C GLN A 192 4.07 8.39 -12.78
N MET A 193 3.32 7.28 -12.84
CA MET A 193 3.32 6.37 -13.98
C MET A 193 2.66 6.98 -15.23
N THR A 194 1.62 7.78 -15.04
CA THR A 194 0.84 8.36 -16.15
C THR A 194 1.59 9.53 -16.79
N PHE A 195 2.22 10.40 -15.99
CA PHE A 195 3.03 11.52 -16.48
C PHE A 195 4.46 11.10 -16.84
N GLY A 196 4.96 9.99 -16.30
CA GLY A 196 6.38 9.65 -16.34
C GLY A 196 7.21 10.55 -15.41
N TYR A 197 6.64 10.99 -14.29
CA TYR A 197 7.29 11.90 -13.35
C TYR A 197 7.79 11.16 -12.12
N SER A 198 9.07 11.32 -11.80
CA SER A 198 9.62 10.92 -10.50
C SER A 198 9.29 12.01 -9.47
N ARG A 199 8.58 11.67 -8.38
CA ARG A 199 8.26 12.64 -7.31
C ARG A 199 9.50 13.24 -6.67
N ASP A 200 10.59 12.47 -6.60
CA ASP A 200 11.85 12.92 -6.03
C ASP A 200 12.62 13.89 -6.95
N ASP A 201 12.32 13.88 -8.26
CA ASP A 201 13.03 14.68 -9.26
C ASP A 201 12.20 15.81 -9.86
N VAL A 202 10.87 15.77 -9.72
CA VAL A 202 9.93 16.69 -10.39
C VAL A 202 10.21 18.16 -10.05
N GLY A 203 10.70 18.43 -8.83
CA GLY A 203 11.04 19.77 -8.36
C GLY A 203 12.11 20.49 -9.21
N LYS A 204 12.88 19.76 -10.03
CA LYS A 204 13.90 20.33 -10.92
C LYS A 204 13.31 21.09 -12.11
N PHE A 205 12.10 20.74 -12.55
CA PHE A 205 11.48 21.33 -13.75
C PHE A 205 10.04 21.81 -13.54
N LEU A 206 9.31 21.31 -12.54
CA LEU A 206 7.91 21.65 -12.32
C LEU A 206 7.65 23.17 -12.16
N PRO A 207 8.47 23.95 -11.42
CA PRO A 207 8.27 25.39 -11.33
C PRO A 207 8.36 26.09 -12.69
N ILE A 208 9.20 25.59 -13.60
CA ILE A 208 9.36 26.13 -14.96
C ILE A 208 8.09 25.84 -15.77
N TYR A 209 7.52 24.64 -15.63
CA TYR A 209 6.29 24.25 -16.35
C TYR A 209 5.09 25.08 -15.90
N LEU A 210 4.96 25.33 -14.59
CA LEU A 210 3.92 26.18 -14.03
C LEU A 210 4.07 27.63 -14.49
N ALA A 211 5.28 28.20 -14.43
CA ALA A 211 5.54 29.57 -14.85
C ALA A 211 5.31 29.79 -16.36
N ALA A 212 5.58 28.78 -17.19
CA ALA A 212 5.35 28.79 -18.62
C ALA A 212 3.89 28.48 -19.03
N GLY A 213 3.02 28.14 -18.06
CA GLY A 213 1.63 27.74 -18.34
C GLY A 213 1.50 26.40 -19.06
N ILE A 214 2.55 25.57 -19.06
CA ILE A 214 2.51 24.20 -19.61
C ILE A 214 1.62 23.33 -18.73
N LEU A 215 1.73 23.49 -17.42
CA LEU A 215 0.82 22.92 -16.43
C LEU A 215 0.11 24.04 -15.69
N GLN A 216 -1.17 23.82 -15.38
CA GLN A 216 -1.96 24.77 -14.59
C GLN A 216 -1.74 24.59 -13.08
N HIS A 217 -1.50 23.35 -12.66
CA HIS A 217 -1.33 22.95 -11.26
C HIS A 217 -0.24 21.87 -11.17
N ASP A 218 0.31 21.69 -9.96
CA ASP A 218 1.11 20.52 -9.64
C ASP A 218 0.20 19.27 -9.68
N PRO A 219 0.46 18.29 -10.56
CA PRO A 219 -0.38 17.11 -10.70
C PRO A 219 -0.31 16.17 -9.48
N PHE A 220 0.62 16.38 -8.54
CA PHE A 220 0.70 15.65 -7.28
C PHE A 220 -0.08 16.32 -6.14
N GLU A 221 -0.51 17.58 -6.32
CA GLU A 221 -1.36 18.29 -5.37
C GLU A 221 -2.82 18.29 -5.84
N VAL A 222 -3.05 18.60 -7.12
CA VAL A 222 -4.37 18.65 -7.76
C VAL A 222 -4.43 17.56 -8.82
N LEU A 223 -5.43 16.68 -8.71
CA LEU A 223 -5.59 15.56 -9.63
C LEU A 223 -5.71 16.06 -11.08
N ASP A 224 -4.85 15.53 -11.96
CA ASP A 224 -5.04 15.67 -13.40
C ASP A 224 -6.28 14.89 -13.86
N GLN A 225 -7.40 15.59 -14.00
CA GLN A 225 -8.67 14.98 -14.40
C GLN A 225 -8.68 14.50 -15.86
N LYS A 226 -7.78 15.03 -16.72
CA LYS A 226 -7.79 14.73 -18.17
C LYS A 226 -6.93 13.52 -18.55
N GLY A 227 -5.85 13.26 -17.83
CA GLY A 227 -5.03 12.06 -17.99
C GLY A 227 -5.30 11.04 -16.89
N VAL A 228 -4.84 11.31 -15.67
CA VAL A 228 -5.00 10.39 -14.53
C VAL A 228 -6.48 10.10 -14.24
N GLY A 229 -7.33 11.12 -14.28
CA GLY A 229 -8.77 10.99 -14.08
C GLY A 229 -9.47 10.09 -15.11
N GLN A 230 -8.95 9.99 -16.34
CA GLN A 230 -9.48 9.06 -17.35
C GLN A 230 -9.19 7.61 -16.97
N LEU A 231 -8.00 7.32 -16.44
CA LEU A 231 -7.68 5.98 -15.93
C LEU A 231 -8.60 5.60 -14.76
N ILE A 232 -8.84 6.54 -13.85
CA ILE A 232 -9.76 6.33 -12.72
C ILE A 232 -11.16 6.04 -13.23
N LYS A 233 -11.68 6.83 -14.17
CA LYS A 233 -13.00 6.64 -14.77
C LYS A 233 -13.13 5.26 -15.44
N VAL A 234 -12.18 4.89 -16.29
CA VAL A 234 -12.17 3.57 -16.96
C VAL A 234 -12.13 2.44 -15.94
N CYS A 235 -11.33 2.58 -14.88
CA CYS A 235 -11.24 1.60 -13.81
C CYS A 235 -12.57 1.43 -13.08
N VAL A 236 -13.23 2.52 -12.69
CA VAL A 236 -14.53 2.50 -12.00
C VAL A 236 -15.60 1.85 -12.87
N GLU A 237 -15.72 2.25 -14.13
CA GLU A 237 -16.73 1.71 -15.06
C GLU A 237 -16.56 0.20 -15.26
N LYS A 238 -15.33 -0.25 -15.57
CA LYS A 238 -15.02 -1.67 -15.79
C LYS A 238 -15.24 -2.51 -14.54
N SER A 239 -14.76 -2.03 -13.40
CA SER A 239 -14.79 -2.79 -12.15
C SER A 239 -16.20 -2.93 -11.58
N ARG A 240 -17.03 -1.88 -11.66
CA ARG A 240 -18.44 -1.94 -11.26
C ARG A 240 -19.27 -2.80 -12.21
N ALA A 241 -18.94 -2.82 -13.51
CA ALA A 241 -19.59 -3.73 -14.44
C ALA A 241 -19.30 -5.21 -14.10
N ALA A 242 -18.08 -5.53 -13.67
CA ALA A 242 -17.71 -6.89 -13.24
C ALA A 242 -18.23 -7.23 -11.83
N ARG A 243 -18.18 -6.29 -10.88
CA ARG A 243 -18.61 -6.46 -9.48
C ARG A 243 -19.37 -5.22 -9.00
N PRO A 244 -20.72 -5.17 -9.13
CA PRO A 244 -21.52 -4.00 -8.76
C PRO A 244 -21.36 -3.58 -7.29
N SER A 245 -21.10 -4.52 -6.38
CA SER A 245 -20.91 -4.28 -4.95
C SER A 245 -19.47 -3.89 -4.55
N LEU A 246 -18.55 -3.73 -5.50
CA LEU A 246 -17.14 -3.43 -5.22
C LEU A 246 -17.00 -2.07 -4.55
N LYS A 247 -16.41 -2.02 -3.35
CA LYS A 247 -16.08 -0.74 -2.70
C LYS A 247 -14.87 -0.12 -3.40
N ILE A 248 -14.94 1.15 -3.79
CA ILE A 248 -13.88 1.89 -4.47
C ILE A 248 -13.64 3.19 -3.72
N GLY A 249 -12.40 3.42 -3.31
CA GLY A 249 -12.00 4.71 -2.76
C GLY A 249 -10.63 5.14 -3.23
N ILE A 250 -10.10 6.15 -2.56
CA ILE A 250 -8.85 6.81 -2.89
C ILE A 250 -8.06 7.04 -1.60
N CYS A 251 -6.75 6.83 -1.65
CA CYS A 251 -5.82 7.25 -0.59
C CYS A 251 -4.71 8.13 -1.17
N GLY A 252 -4.20 9.05 -0.36
CA GLY A 252 -3.09 9.93 -0.70
C GLY A 252 -3.47 11.40 -0.67
N GLU A 253 -2.62 12.25 -1.24
CA GLU A 253 -2.73 13.71 -1.10
C GLU A 253 -4.00 14.26 -1.78
N HIS A 254 -4.37 13.71 -2.94
CA HIS A 254 -5.59 14.08 -3.65
C HIS A 254 -6.86 13.80 -2.85
N GLY A 255 -6.83 12.85 -1.91
CA GLY A 255 -7.98 12.52 -1.05
C GLY A 255 -8.35 13.64 -0.06
N GLY A 256 -7.52 14.66 0.09
CA GLY A 256 -7.79 15.84 0.90
C GLY A 256 -7.84 17.15 0.12
N GLU A 257 -7.83 17.11 -1.22
CA GLU A 257 -7.83 18.31 -2.08
C GLU A 257 -9.26 18.54 -2.62
N PRO A 258 -9.88 19.70 -2.37
CA PRO A 258 -11.31 19.90 -2.64
C PRO A 258 -11.76 19.63 -4.07
N SER A 259 -11.00 20.05 -5.08
CA SER A 259 -11.39 19.87 -6.50
C SER A 259 -11.26 18.41 -6.94
N SER A 260 -10.27 17.70 -6.42
CA SER A 260 -10.06 16.26 -6.62
C SER A 260 -11.19 15.46 -5.96
N ILE A 261 -11.59 15.82 -4.74
CA ILE A 261 -12.73 15.21 -4.04
C ILE A 261 -14.03 15.39 -4.83
N ALA A 262 -14.27 16.59 -5.38
CA ALA A 262 -15.41 16.84 -6.25
C ALA A 262 -15.45 15.87 -7.44
N PHE A 263 -14.29 15.67 -8.08
CA PHE A 263 -14.15 14.74 -9.20
C PHE A 263 -14.40 13.29 -8.78
N PHE A 264 -13.86 12.84 -7.64
CA PHE A 264 -14.09 11.49 -7.13
C PHE A 264 -15.57 11.24 -6.79
N ALA A 265 -16.25 12.23 -6.21
CA ALA A 265 -17.68 12.15 -5.93
C ALA A 265 -18.50 12.01 -7.22
N GLN A 266 -18.17 12.77 -8.27
CA GLN A 266 -18.83 12.67 -9.59
C GLN A 266 -18.63 11.29 -10.25
N LEU A 267 -17.50 10.63 -10.00
CA LEU A 267 -17.24 9.27 -10.49
C LEU A 267 -17.90 8.18 -9.62
N GLY A 268 -18.54 8.53 -8.50
CA GLY A 268 -19.21 7.57 -7.63
C GLY A 268 -18.26 6.71 -6.80
N LEU A 269 -17.10 7.26 -6.39
CA LEU A 269 -16.27 6.61 -5.38
C LEU A 269 -16.99 6.61 -4.03
N ASP A 270 -16.83 5.54 -3.25
CA ASP A 270 -17.53 5.36 -1.97
C ASP A 270 -16.87 6.14 -0.81
N TYR A 271 -15.56 6.42 -0.91
CA TYR A 271 -14.84 7.15 0.13
C TYR A 271 -13.57 7.85 -0.38
N VAL A 272 -13.12 8.84 0.39
CA VAL A 272 -11.78 9.43 0.29
C VAL A 272 -11.02 9.22 1.60
N SER A 273 -9.71 8.98 1.52
CA SER A 273 -8.82 8.80 2.67
C SER A 273 -7.64 9.75 2.56
N CYS A 274 -7.41 10.51 3.63
CA CYS A 274 -6.39 11.56 3.70
C CYS A 274 -5.71 11.59 5.07
N SER A 275 -4.66 12.40 5.21
CA SER A 275 -4.00 12.59 6.51
C SER A 275 -4.97 13.17 7.56
N PRO A 276 -4.75 12.89 8.86
CA PRO A 276 -5.71 13.25 9.92
C PRO A 276 -6.13 14.72 9.92
N PHE A 277 -5.19 15.64 9.71
CA PHE A 277 -5.46 17.08 9.70
C PHE A 277 -6.25 17.56 8.49
N ARG A 278 -6.29 16.77 7.40
CA ARG A 278 -7.08 17.09 6.20
C ARG A 278 -8.51 16.54 6.26
N ILE A 279 -8.85 15.69 7.25
CA ILE A 279 -10.21 15.12 7.39
C ILE A 279 -11.30 16.21 7.43
N PRO A 280 -11.19 17.31 8.19
CA PRO A 280 -12.21 18.35 8.20
C PRO A 280 -12.41 19.00 6.82
N ILE A 281 -11.32 19.23 6.08
CA ILE A 281 -11.35 19.78 4.72
C ILE A 281 -12.01 18.80 3.77
N ALA A 282 -11.65 17.52 3.85
CA ALA A 282 -12.21 16.47 2.99
C ALA A 282 -13.72 16.31 3.22
N ARG A 283 -14.18 16.35 4.48
CA ARG A 283 -15.61 16.32 4.83
C ARG A 283 -16.37 17.53 4.29
N LEU A 284 -15.80 18.73 4.42
CA LEU A 284 -16.42 19.95 3.90
C LEU A 284 -16.52 19.90 2.38
N ALA A 285 -15.44 19.54 1.69
CA ALA A 285 -15.43 19.40 0.25
C ALA A 285 -16.46 18.36 -0.22
N ALA A 286 -16.45 17.16 0.37
CA ALA A 286 -17.41 16.12 0.02
C ALA A 286 -18.87 16.59 0.19
N ALA A 287 -19.18 17.35 1.25
CA ALA A 287 -20.51 17.90 1.48
C ALA A 287 -20.90 18.99 0.46
N GLN A 288 -19.95 19.83 0.02
CA GLN A 288 -20.20 20.86 -1.00
C GLN A 288 -20.54 20.26 -2.37
N TYR A 289 -20.05 19.05 -2.65
CA TYR A 289 -20.24 18.35 -3.92
C TYR A 289 -21.17 17.13 -3.82
N ALA A 290 -21.80 16.90 -2.66
CA ALA A 290 -22.87 15.92 -2.50
C ALA A 290 -24.17 16.52 -3.06
N ALA A 291 -24.37 16.35 -4.37
CA ALA A 291 -25.58 16.71 -5.09
C ALA A 291 -26.27 15.47 -5.66
#